data_AF-A0A257LLW1-F1
#
_entry.id   AF-A0A257LLW1-F1
#
_cell.length_a   1.000
_cell.length_b   1.000
_cell.length_c   1.000
_cell.angle_alpha   90.00
_cell.angle_beta   90.00
_cell.angle_gamma   90.00
#
_symmetry.space_group_name_H-M   'P 1'
#
loop_
_entity.id
_entity.type
_entity.pdbx_description
1 polymer ?
#
loop_
_entity_poly.entity_id
_entity_poly.type
_entity_poly.pdbx_seq_one_letter_code
_entity_poly.pdbx_strand_id
1 'polypeptide(L)'
;ALLVAQSAAAFNLVKWLGAAYLVYLGLRLLLRRVPAPGSATGADAVVAQGPRRALAEGILVEALNVKTALFFVAFLPQFTSPATPLVPQLLLLGSLCVALNTLVDVLAVLAANRLLQSGATQAARARLMNRISGATMVGLGAFLALARRPT
;
A
#
# COMPACT_ATOMS: atom_id res chain seq x y z
N ALA A 1 -33.97 -0.69 -11.36
CA ALA A 1 -33.31 -1.83 -12.03
C ALA A 1 -31.96 -1.47 -12.67
N LEU A 2 -31.89 -0.41 -13.50
CA LEU A 2 -30.65 0.01 -14.19
C LEU A 2 -29.49 0.43 -13.26
N LEU A 3 -29.75 1.11 -12.13
CA LEU A 3 -28.72 1.47 -11.14
C LEU A 3 -28.10 0.26 -10.43
N VAL A 4 -28.91 -0.77 -10.13
CA VAL A 4 -28.44 -2.03 -9.52
C VAL A 4 -27.67 -2.86 -10.55
N ALA A 5 -28.10 -2.86 -11.82
CA ALA A 5 -27.40 -3.54 -12.90
C ALA A 5 -26.07 -2.83 -13.28
N GLN A 6 -26.03 -1.49 -13.29
CA GLN A 6 -24.80 -0.72 -13.48
C GLN A 6 -23.85 -0.88 -12.30
N SER A 7 -24.35 -0.80 -11.06
CA SER A 7 -23.56 -1.09 -9.86
C SER A 7 -23.03 -2.52 -9.88
N ALA A 8 -23.84 -3.47 -10.35
CA ALA A 8 -23.43 -4.86 -10.45
C ALA A 8 -22.37 -5.10 -11.54
N ALA A 9 -22.54 -4.49 -12.72
CA ALA A 9 -21.57 -4.57 -13.81
C ALA A 9 -20.27 -3.84 -13.45
N ALA A 10 -20.36 -2.62 -12.88
CA ALA A 10 -19.22 -1.84 -12.42
C ALA A 10 -18.46 -2.56 -11.29
N PHE A 11 -19.17 -3.14 -10.32
CA PHE A 11 -18.55 -3.94 -9.25
C PHE A 11 -17.81 -5.14 -9.82
N ASN A 12 -18.42 -5.89 -10.74
CA ASN A 12 -17.75 -7.02 -11.39
C ASN A 12 -16.55 -6.57 -12.22
N LEU A 13 -16.66 -5.47 -12.95
CA LEU A 13 -15.59 -4.93 -13.79
C LEU A 13 -14.38 -4.49 -12.94
N VAL A 14 -14.63 -3.74 -11.86
CA VAL A 14 -13.60 -3.34 -10.88
C VAL A 14 -13.01 -4.56 -10.16
N LYS A 15 -13.84 -5.56 -9.80
CA LYS A 15 -13.39 -6.82 -9.19
C LYS A 15 -12.43 -7.58 -10.09
N TRP A 16 -12.78 -7.76 -11.36
CA TRP A 16 -11.94 -8.47 -12.34
C TRP A 16 -10.67 -7.69 -12.67
N LEU A 17 -10.75 -6.36 -12.83
CA LEU A 17 -9.58 -5.50 -13.01
C LEU A 17 -8.63 -5.56 -11.81
N GLY A 18 -9.17 -5.45 -10.59
CA GLY A 18 -8.40 -5.53 -9.35
C GLY A 18 -7.75 -6.91 -9.17
N ALA A 19 -8.48 -7.99 -9.46
CA ALA A 19 -7.95 -9.35 -9.41
C ALA A 19 -6.83 -9.55 -10.44
N ALA A 20 -7.03 -9.13 -11.69
CA ALA A 20 -6.01 -9.20 -12.74
C ALA A 20 -4.76 -8.38 -12.36
N TYR A 21 -4.95 -7.20 -11.79
CA TYR A 21 -3.84 -6.34 -11.35
C TYR A 21 -3.05 -6.96 -10.18
N LEU A 22 -3.74 -7.54 -9.19
CA LEU A 22 -3.10 -8.24 -8.07
C LEU A 22 -2.30 -9.47 -8.55
N VAL A 23 -2.88 -10.25 -9.46
CA VAL A 23 -2.20 -11.40 -10.07
C VAL A 23 -0.98 -10.94 -10.87
N TYR A 24 -1.12 -9.90 -11.69
CA TYR A 24 -0.03 -9.30 -12.45
C TYR A 24 1.11 -8.84 -11.53
N LEU A 25 0.80 -8.09 -10.47
CA LEU A 25 1.79 -7.57 -9.53
C LEU A 25 2.45 -8.71 -8.74
N GLY A 26 1.67 -9.71 -8.31
CA GLY A 26 2.17 -10.91 -7.66
C GLY A 26 3.11 -11.71 -8.56
N LEU A 27 2.75 -11.96 -9.82
CA LEU A 27 3.64 -12.58 -10.80
C LEU A 27 4.89 -11.74 -11.04
N ARG A 28 4.76 -10.42 -11.15
CA ARG A 28 5.90 -9.51 -11.33
C ARG A 28 6.89 -9.61 -10.15
N LEU A 29 6.40 -9.74 -8.92
CA LEU A 29 7.23 -9.97 -7.73
C LEU A 29 7.89 -11.36 -7.73
N LEU A 30 7.16 -12.40 -8.13
CA LEU A 30 7.67 -13.78 -8.22
C LEU A 30 8.71 -13.96 -9.32
N LEU A 31 8.54 -13.27 -10.44
CA LEU A 31 9.43 -13.28 -11.60
C LEU A 31 10.58 -12.28 -11.48
N ARG A 32 10.56 -11.39 -10.47
CA ARG A 32 11.64 -10.41 -10.23
C ARG A 32 12.90 -11.17 -9.83
N ARG A 33 13.88 -11.22 -10.73
CA ARG A 33 15.22 -11.72 -10.42
C ARG A 33 15.84 -10.75 -9.41
N VAL A 34 16.03 -11.21 -8.17
CA VAL A 34 16.80 -10.47 -7.16
C VAL A 34 18.22 -10.37 -7.71
N PRO A 35 18.72 -9.16 -8.01
CA PRO A 35 20.07 -9.03 -8.52
C PRO A 35 21.07 -9.53 -7.47
N ALA A 36 22.14 -10.17 -7.92
CA ALA A 36 23.27 -10.51 -7.05
C ALA A 36 23.76 -9.23 -6.35
N PRO A 37 24.26 -9.30 -5.10
CA PRO A 37 24.79 -8.12 -4.42
C PRO A 37 25.87 -7.50 -5.32
N GLY A 38 25.60 -6.31 -5.87
CA GLY A 38 26.50 -5.61 -6.80
C GLY A 38 26.04 -5.51 -8.27
N SER A 39 24.93 -6.13 -8.68
CA SER A 39 24.42 -5.99 -10.06
C SER A 39 23.16 -5.12 -10.11
N ALA A 40 23.31 -3.81 -10.11
CA ALA A 40 22.20 -2.91 -10.39
C ALA A 40 21.89 -2.91 -11.90
N THR A 41 21.22 -3.95 -12.40
CA THR A 41 20.71 -3.97 -13.78
C THR A 41 19.29 -4.52 -13.86
N GLY A 42 18.34 -3.62 -14.13
CA GLY A 42 17.13 -3.93 -14.88
C GLY A 42 15.87 -4.32 -14.10
N ALA A 43 15.20 -3.32 -13.51
CA ALA A 43 13.74 -3.10 -13.50
C ALA A 43 13.45 -2.05 -12.42
N ASP A 44 13.51 -0.78 -12.82
CA ASP A 44 13.41 0.39 -11.96
C ASP A 44 14.26 0.25 -10.69
N ALA A 45 15.58 0.43 -10.84
CA ALA A 45 16.25 1.18 -9.80
C ALA A 45 15.48 2.50 -9.76
N VAL A 46 14.52 2.63 -8.84
CA VAL A 46 14.09 3.93 -8.36
C VAL A 46 15.43 4.54 -7.98
N VAL A 47 15.96 5.37 -8.89
CA VAL A 47 17.12 6.21 -8.62
C VAL A 47 16.80 6.74 -7.24
N ALA A 48 17.70 6.54 -6.28
CA ALA A 48 17.49 7.05 -4.93
C ALA A 48 17.47 8.58 -5.06
N GLN A 49 16.32 9.09 -5.47
CA GLN A 49 15.98 10.48 -5.64
C GLN A 49 15.98 10.93 -4.19
N GLY A 50 17.05 11.63 -3.79
CA GLY A 50 17.45 11.77 -2.40
C GLY A 50 16.28 12.05 -1.43
N PRO A 51 16.42 11.79 -0.13
CA PRO A 51 15.33 11.62 0.84
C PRO A 51 14.18 12.64 0.75
N ARG A 52 14.47 13.88 0.37
CA ARG A 52 13.48 14.94 0.09
C ARG A 52 12.49 14.63 -1.04
N ARG A 53 12.95 14.05 -2.15
CA ARG A 53 12.08 13.71 -3.29
C ARG A 53 11.25 12.48 -3.02
N ALA A 54 11.82 11.47 -2.36
CA ALA A 54 11.04 10.33 -1.86
C ALA A 54 9.94 10.76 -0.87
N LEU A 55 10.25 11.70 0.04
CA LEU A 55 9.27 12.29 0.94
C LEU A 55 8.18 13.06 0.17
N ALA A 56 8.55 13.89 -0.80
CA ALA A 56 7.60 14.65 -1.60
C ALA A 56 6.69 13.74 -2.46
N GLU A 57 7.25 12.69 -3.07
CA GLU A 57 6.47 11.68 -3.80
C GLU A 57 5.54 10.91 -2.86
N GLY A 58 6.00 10.55 -1.66
CA GLY A 58 5.15 9.93 -0.62
C GLY A 58 3.97 10.82 -0.22
N ILE A 59 4.25 12.08 0.11
CA ILE A 59 3.21 13.07 0.43
C ILE A 59 2.23 13.23 -0.73
N LEU A 60 2.72 13.30 -1.97
CA LEU A 60 1.88 13.48 -3.14
C LEU A 60 0.99 12.26 -3.41
N VAL A 61 1.54 11.05 -3.30
CA VAL A 61 0.79 9.80 -3.47
C VAL A 61 -0.27 9.65 -2.39
N GLU A 62 0.06 9.99 -1.15
CA GLU A 62 -0.87 9.92 -0.03
C GLU A 62 -1.95 11.00 -0.10
N ALA A 63 -1.62 12.22 -0.53
CA ALA A 63 -2.58 13.29 -0.78
C ALA A 63 -3.53 12.97 -1.94
N LEU A 64 -3.01 12.33 -3.00
CA LEU A 64 -3.82 11.84 -4.13
C LEU A 64 -4.61 10.57 -3.80
N ASN A 65 -4.37 9.94 -2.65
CA ASN A 65 -5.12 8.79 -2.19
C ASN A 65 -6.49 9.25 -1.67
N VAL A 66 -7.44 9.37 -2.61
CA VAL A 66 -8.85 9.71 -2.33
C VAL A 66 -9.46 8.83 -1.25
N LYS A 67 -9.02 7.57 -1.11
CA LYS A 67 -9.53 6.67 -0.06
C LYS A 67 -9.12 7.15 1.33
N THR A 68 -7.87 7.56 1.50
CA THR A 68 -7.35 8.12 2.76
C THR A 68 -8.06 9.42 3.10
N ALA A 69 -8.20 10.32 2.12
CA ALA A 69 -8.93 11.57 2.29
C ALA A 69 -10.40 11.35 2.69
N LEU A 70 -11.11 10.46 2.00
CA LEU A 70 -12.50 10.10 2.32
C LEU A 70 -12.63 9.47 3.70
N PHE A 71 -11.68 8.64 4.12
CA PHE A 71 -11.65 8.08 5.46
C PHE A 71 -11.55 9.20 6.50
N PHE A 72 -10.56 10.08 6.39
CA PHE A 72 -10.41 11.18 7.35
C PHE A 72 -11.61 12.14 7.39
N VAL A 73 -12.17 12.51 6.24
CA VAL A 73 -13.37 13.36 6.16
C VAL A 73 -14.60 12.68 6.78
N ALA A 74 -14.74 11.36 6.63
CA ALA A 74 -15.87 10.62 7.20
C ALA A 74 -15.69 10.32 8.68
N PHE A 75 -14.48 10.00 9.14
CA PHE A 75 -14.20 9.51 10.50
C PHE A 75 -13.80 10.62 11.47
N LEU A 76 -12.94 11.58 11.08
CA LEU A 76 -12.44 12.59 12.03
C LEU A 76 -13.52 13.49 12.61
N PRO A 77 -14.50 14.00 11.84
CA PRO A 77 -15.55 14.85 12.39
C PRO A 77 -16.38 14.14 13.48
N GLN A 78 -16.46 12.80 13.45
CA GLN A 78 -17.19 12.02 14.45
C GLN A 78 -16.56 12.11 15.84
N PHE A 79 -15.27 12.46 15.93
CA PHE A 79 -14.56 12.66 17.20
C PHE A 79 -14.42 14.14 17.58
N THR A 80 -15.02 15.06 16.82
CA THR A 80 -14.97 16.49 17.10
C THR A 80 -16.21 16.96 17.85
N SER A 81 -16.01 17.93 18.75
CA SER A 81 -17.11 18.58 19.45
C SER A 81 -17.60 19.80 18.66
N PRO A 82 -18.92 19.98 18.48
CA PRO A 82 -19.49 21.19 17.87
C PRO A 82 -19.24 22.48 18.69
N ALA A 83 -18.86 22.34 19.97
CA ALA A 83 -18.72 23.46 20.90
C ALA A 83 -17.46 24.30 20.67
N THR A 84 -16.49 23.81 19.88
CA THR A 84 -15.21 24.47 19.61
C THR A 84 -14.91 24.49 18.11
N PRO A 85 -14.00 25.37 17.64
CA PRO A 85 -13.68 25.48 16.22
C PRO A 85 -13.20 24.13 15.64
N LEU A 86 -13.75 23.75 14.48
CA LEU A 86 -13.53 22.44 13.88
C LEU A 86 -12.10 22.25 13.35
N VAL A 87 -11.54 23.28 12.70
CA VAL A 87 -10.21 23.23 12.06
C VAL A 87 -9.08 22.81 13.01
N PRO A 88 -8.89 23.42 14.20
CA PRO A 88 -7.82 23.01 15.11
C PRO A 88 -8.00 21.59 15.66
N GLN A 89 -9.23 21.12 15.84
CA GLN A 89 -9.50 19.74 16.25
C GLN A 89 -9.08 18.76 15.15
N LEU A 90 -9.47 19.03 13.89
CA LEU A 90 -9.09 18.20 12.74
C LEU A 90 -7.58 18.17 12.53
N LEU A 91 -6.88 19.29 12.71
CA LEU A 91 -5.41 19.34 12.64
C LEU A 91 -4.75 18.50 13.73
N LEU A 92 -5.27 18.54 14.96
CA LEU A 92 -4.76 17.76 16.08
C LEU A 92 -4.98 16.25 15.87
N LEU A 93 -6.21 15.85 15.52
CA LEU A 93 -6.55 14.45 15.23
C LEU A 93 -5.79 13.92 14.01
N GLY A 94 -5.70 14.69 12.93
CA GLY A 94 -4.96 14.32 11.73
C GLY A 94 -3.46 14.18 12.00
N SER A 95 -2.85 15.11 12.72
CA SER A 95 -1.42 15.03 13.09
C SER A 95 -1.12 13.85 14.01
N LEU A 96 -2.03 13.52 14.93
CA LEU A 96 -1.91 12.32 15.77
C LEU A 96 -1.92 11.04 14.91
N CYS A 97 -2.83 10.93 13.94
CA CYS A 97 -2.86 9.79 13.03
C CYS A 97 -1.57 9.69 12.20
N VAL A 98 -1.08 10.81 11.65
CA VAL A 98 0.17 10.84 10.88
C VAL A 98 1.36 10.43 11.76
N ALA A 99 1.43 10.91 12.99
CA ALA A 99 2.51 10.57 13.92
C ALA A 99 2.51 9.07 14.25
N LEU A 100 1.35 8.48 14.53
CA LEU A 100 1.22 7.05 14.79
C LEU A 100 1.60 6.21 13.57
N ASN A 101 1.14 6.59 12.37
CA ASN A 101 1.48 5.86 11.15
C ASN A 101 2.99 5.93 10.87
N THR A 102 3.57 7.13 11.00
CA THR A 102 5.01 7.35 10.83
C THR A 102 5.82 6.52 11.83
N LEU A 103 5.37 6.43 13.08
CA LEU A 103 6.04 5.61 14.10
C LEU A 103 6.07 4.14 13.69
N VAL A 104 4.94 3.59 13.23
CA VAL A 104 4.84 2.21 12.76
C VAL A 104 5.75 1.99 11.55
N ASP A 105 5.76 2.90 10.59
CA ASP A 105 6.61 2.82 9.40
C ASP A 105 8.10 2.87 9.75
N VAL A 106 8.51 3.77 10.65
CA VAL A 106 9.89 3.84 11.14
C VAL A 106 10.28 2.55 11.85
N LEU A 107 9.43 2.01 12.71
CA LEU A 107 9.68 0.73 13.38
C LEU A 107 9.79 -0.42 12.37
N ALA A 108 8.94 -0.45 11.35
CA ALA A 108 8.98 -1.44 10.28
C ALA A 108 10.27 -1.33 9.46
N VAL A 109 10.70 -0.11 9.10
CA VAL A 109 11.96 0.13 8.39
C VAL A 109 13.16 -0.26 9.24
N LEU A 110 13.17 0.08 10.53
CA LEU A 110 14.24 -0.32 11.44
C LEU A 110 14.29 -1.84 11.63
N ALA A 111 13.14 -2.50 11.76
CA ALA A 111 13.03 -3.95 11.83
C ALA A 111 13.51 -4.62 10.53
N ALA A 112 13.10 -4.09 9.37
CA ALA A 112 13.57 -4.55 8.07
C ALA A 112 15.08 -4.36 7.93
N ASN A 113 15.63 -3.20 8.31
CA ASN A 113 17.06 -2.94 8.28
C ASN A 113 17.82 -3.93 9.17
N ARG A 114 17.33 -4.21 10.39
CA ARG A 114 17.95 -5.23 11.27
C ARG A 114 17.86 -6.65 10.71
N LEU A 115 16.74 -7.02 10.09
CA LEU A 115 16.55 -8.32 9.43
C LEU A 115 17.40 -8.49 8.16
N LEU A 116 17.74 -7.37 7.51
CA LEU A 116 18.47 -7.30 6.24
C LEU A 116 19.97 -6.97 6.40
N GLN A 117 20.47 -6.74 7.62
CA GLN A 117 21.89 -6.46 7.85
C GLN A 117 22.78 -7.71 7.73
N SER A 118 23.72 -7.60 6.77
CA SER A 118 24.94 -8.36 6.43
C SER A 118 24.90 -9.90 6.34
N GLY A 119 25.04 -10.40 5.11
CA GLY A 119 25.49 -11.76 4.79
C GLY A 119 24.92 -12.29 3.47
N ALA A 120 25.51 -13.35 2.90
CA ALA A 120 25.03 -14.06 1.70
C ALA A 120 23.54 -14.50 1.79
N THR A 121 22.97 -14.48 2.99
CA THR A 121 21.56 -14.65 3.35
C THR A 121 20.66 -13.48 2.98
N GLN A 122 21.15 -12.26 2.72
CA GLN A 122 20.32 -11.10 2.34
C GLN A 122 19.59 -11.34 1.01
N ALA A 123 20.28 -11.86 0.01
CA ALA A 123 19.66 -12.20 -1.28
C ALA A 123 18.66 -13.36 -1.14
N ALA A 124 18.89 -14.30 -0.22
CA ALA A 124 17.95 -15.39 0.07
C ALA A 124 16.70 -14.88 0.81
N ARG A 125 16.86 -14.00 1.81
CA ARG A 125 15.77 -13.39 2.59
C ARG A 125 14.93 -12.43 1.75
N ALA A 126 15.56 -11.59 0.92
CA ALA A 126 14.84 -10.74 -0.03
C ALA A 126 14.06 -11.56 -1.07
N ARG A 127 14.64 -12.68 -1.56
CA ARG A 127 13.92 -13.64 -2.41
C ARG A 127 12.73 -14.27 -1.68
N LEU A 128 12.88 -14.65 -0.42
CA LEU A 128 11.80 -15.23 0.38
C LEU A 128 10.68 -14.21 0.62
N MET A 129 11.00 -12.96 0.97
CA MET A 129 10.00 -11.89 1.11
C MET A 129 9.28 -11.61 -0.20
N ASN A 130 9.99 -11.51 -1.33
CA ASN A 130 9.35 -11.34 -2.64
C ASN A 130 8.45 -12.54 -2.99
N ARG A 131 8.85 -13.76 -2.63
CA ARG A 131 8.03 -14.97 -2.84
C ARG A 131 6.77 -14.96 -1.97
N ILE A 132 6.90 -14.63 -0.69
CA ILE A 132 5.75 -14.57 0.24
C ILE A 132 4.80 -13.45 -0.21
N SER A 133 5.29 -12.22 -0.41
CA SER A 133 4.46 -11.10 -0.87
C SER A 133 3.82 -11.38 -2.24
N GLY A 134 4.58 -11.96 -3.18
CA GLY A 134 4.08 -12.35 -4.49
C GLY A 134 3.00 -13.44 -4.41
N ALA A 135 3.22 -14.50 -3.63
CA ALA A 135 2.25 -15.56 -3.40
C ALA A 135 0.98 -15.05 -2.71
N THR A 136 1.13 -14.17 -1.72
CA THR A 136 0.02 -13.51 -1.03
C THR A 136 -0.79 -12.65 -2.01
N MET A 137 -0.16 -11.88 -2.88
CA MET A 137 -0.86 -11.08 -3.90
C MET A 137 -1.59 -11.94 -4.94
N VAL A 138 -0.97 -13.02 -5.43
CA VAL A 138 -1.63 -13.98 -6.33
C VAL A 138 -2.80 -14.65 -5.61
N GLY A 139 -2.61 -15.06 -4.35
CA GLY A 139 -3.65 -15.66 -3.52
C GLY A 139 -4.81 -14.71 -3.27
N LEU A 140 -4.54 -13.44 -2.96
CA LEU A 140 -5.56 -12.39 -2.82
C LEU A 140 -6.25 -12.07 -4.15
N GLY A 141 -5.53 -12.06 -5.27
CA GLY A 141 -6.13 -11.86 -6.59
C GLY A 141 -7.05 -13.02 -6.98
N ALA A 142 -6.62 -14.26 -6.74
CA ALA A 142 -7.44 -15.45 -6.92
C ALA A 142 -8.64 -15.46 -5.97
N PHE A 143 -8.43 -15.21 -4.68
CA PHE A 143 -9.51 -15.10 -3.70
C PHE A 143 -10.49 -14.00 -4.10
N LEU A 144 -10.01 -12.84 -4.54
CA LEU A 144 -10.85 -11.75 -5.02
C LEU A 144 -11.65 -12.18 -6.25
N ALA A 145 -11.06 -12.90 -7.20
CA ALA A 145 -11.78 -13.45 -8.35
C ALA A 145 -12.89 -14.45 -7.91
N LEU A 146 -12.56 -15.33 -6.96
CA LEU A 146 -13.45 -16.36 -6.41
C LEU A 146 -14.46 -15.82 -5.37
N ALA A 147 -14.22 -14.65 -4.77
CA ALA A 147 -15.06 -14.07 -3.74
C ALA A 147 -16.45 -13.81 -4.30
N ARG A 148 -17.42 -14.60 -3.85
CA ARG A 148 -18.83 -14.38 -4.18
C ARG A 148 -19.36 -13.25 -3.30
N ARG A 149 -20.30 -12.47 -3.85
CA ARG A 149 -20.90 -11.35 -3.14
C ARG A 149 -21.47 -11.82 -1.79
N PRO A 150 -21.29 -11.06 -0.70
CA PRO A 150 -22.20 -11.17 0.43
C PRO A 150 -23.59 -10.80 -0.09
N THR A 151 -24.52 -11.75 0.01
CA THR A 151 -25.95 -11.55 -0.28
C THR A 151 -26.59 -10.64 0.74
#